data_AF-A0A0K6GHE5-F1
#
_entry.id   AF-A0A0K6GHE5-F1
#
_cell.length_a   1.000
_cell.length_b   1.000
_cell.length_c   1.000
_cell.angle_alpha   90.00
_cell.angle_beta   90.00
_cell.angle_gamma   90.00
#
_symmetry.space_group_name_H-M   'P 1'
#
loop_
_entity.id
_entity.type
_entity.pdbx_description
1 polymer ?
#
loop_
_entity_poly.entity_id
_entity_poly.type
_entity_poly.pdbx_seq_one_letter_code
_entity_poly.pdbx_strand_id
1 'polypeptide(L)'
;MASYAGFYVTRKAWTDWLRSNLTYNYTEHSLNHTNAQMEIEDALRRKRMSKLFMVEVVPVPPSEQVEYGNIAKTIMITRVIRKRHGYIAQRPDSLVDKMGQEILRNQIGLEVEEWRTMWYNKDSYKPPYEAEFLEPRDEG
;
A
#
# COMPACT_ATOMS: atom_id res chain seq x y z
N MET A 1 16.57 -0.90 8.89
CA MET A 1 16.30 -1.60 7.60
C MET A 1 14.91 -1.20 7.14
N ALA A 2 14.64 -0.99 5.85
CA ALA A 2 13.25 -0.78 5.41
C ALA A 2 12.42 -2.06 5.52
N SER A 3 11.22 -1.98 6.09
CA SER A 3 10.26 -3.09 6.17
C SER A 3 9.52 -3.29 4.85
N TYR A 4 9.05 -2.20 4.25
CA TYR A 4 8.17 -2.21 3.09
C TYR A 4 8.50 -1.02 2.18
N ALA A 5 8.34 -1.20 0.88
CA ALA A 5 8.36 -0.08 -0.06
C ALA A 5 7.49 -0.41 -1.27
N GLY A 6 6.83 0.61 -1.80
CA GLY A 6 5.81 0.45 -2.81
C GLY A 6 4.97 1.70 -2.98
N PHE A 7 3.86 1.54 -3.67
CA PHE A 7 2.92 2.63 -3.94
C PHE A 7 1.95 2.76 -2.77
N TYR A 8 1.93 3.94 -2.18
CA TYR A 8 1.06 4.23 -1.05
C TYR A 8 -0.36 4.54 -1.51
N VAL A 9 -1.36 4.00 -0.82
CA VAL A 9 -2.77 4.21 -1.14
C VAL A 9 -3.43 5.01 -0.03
N THR A 10 -3.85 6.24 -0.33
CA THR A 10 -4.50 7.10 0.66
C THR A 10 -5.86 6.53 1.08
N ARG A 11 -6.37 6.95 2.24
CA ARG A 11 -7.70 6.58 2.75
C ARG A 11 -8.75 6.81 1.69
N LYS A 12 -8.73 8.03 1.16
CA LYS A 12 -9.67 8.48 0.14
C LYS A 12 -9.59 7.58 -1.09
N ALA A 13 -8.39 7.33 -1.60
CA ALA A 13 -8.20 6.52 -2.80
C ALA A 13 -8.75 5.09 -2.65
N TRP A 14 -8.38 4.35 -1.59
CA TRP A 14 -8.90 2.99 -1.44
C TRP A 14 -10.40 2.99 -1.08
N THR A 15 -10.89 4.00 -0.36
CA THR A 15 -12.32 4.10 0.00
C THR A 15 -13.18 4.35 -1.25
N ASP A 16 -12.79 5.31 -2.09
CA ASP A 16 -13.50 5.66 -3.32
C ASP A 16 -13.40 4.51 -4.34
N TRP A 17 -12.26 3.83 -4.38
CA TRP A 17 -12.10 2.60 -5.17
C TRP A 17 -13.03 1.49 -4.67
N LEU A 18 -13.12 1.26 -3.36
CA LEU A 18 -14.02 0.24 -2.79
C LEU A 18 -15.48 0.56 -3.12
N ARG A 19 -15.89 1.82 -2.95
CA ARG A 19 -17.26 2.27 -3.26
C ARG A 19 -17.63 2.04 -4.72
N SER A 20 -16.69 2.27 -5.64
CA SER A 20 -16.94 2.09 -7.07
C SER A 20 -16.93 0.63 -7.53
N ASN A 21 -16.27 -0.27 -6.77
CA ASN A 21 -16.15 -1.68 -7.13
C ASN A 21 -17.12 -2.62 -6.38
N LEU A 22 -17.63 -2.20 -5.21
CA LEU A 22 -18.62 -2.96 -4.45
C LEU A 22 -20.01 -2.77 -5.06
N THR A 23 -20.57 -3.83 -5.64
CA THR A 23 -21.81 -3.79 -6.44
C THR A 23 -23.06 -4.25 -5.69
N TYR A 24 -22.95 -4.95 -4.56
CA TYR A 24 -24.10 -5.46 -3.78
C TYR A 24 -23.84 -5.47 -2.27
N ASN A 25 -24.85 -5.12 -1.45
CA ASN A 25 -24.83 -5.12 0.03
C ASN A 25 -23.71 -4.28 0.68
N TYR A 26 -23.46 -3.10 0.13
CA TYR A 26 -22.54 -2.13 0.72
C TYR A 26 -23.14 -1.55 2.02
N THR A 27 -22.37 -1.62 3.12
CA THR A 27 -22.63 -0.87 4.35
C THR A 27 -21.39 -0.05 4.69
N GLU A 28 -21.53 1.04 5.45
CA GLU A 28 -20.34 1.81 5.90
C GLU A 28 -19.34 0.94 6.68
N HIS A 29 -19.81 -0.11 7.36
CA HIS A 29 -18.95 -1.09 8.04
C HIS A 29 -18.03 -1.87 7.08
N SER A 30 -18.40 -1.95 5.81
CA SER A 30 -17.59 -2.58 4.76
C SER A 30 -16.34 -1.74 4.41
N LEU A 31 -16.31 -0.45 4.76
CA LEU A 31 -15.17 0.45 4.53
C LEU A 31 -14.09 0.32 5.62
N ASN A 32 -13.34 -0.78 5.57
CA ASN A 32 -12.17 -0.97 6.41
C ASN A 32 -10.99 -1.50 5.60
N HIS A 33 -9.78 -1.29 6.12
CA HIS A 33 -8.53 -1.65 5.44
C HIS A 33 -8.41 -3.15 5.16
N THR A 34 -9.02 -4.02 5.96
CA THR A 34 -9.02 -5.47 5.74
C THR A 34 -9.83 -5.84 4.50
N ASN A 35 -11.04 -5.30 4.37
CA ASN A 35 -11.86 -5.50 3.17
C ASN A 35 -11.18 -4.87 1.95
N ALA A 36 -10.61 -3.67 2.11
CA ALA A 36 -9.90 -3.02 1.03
C ALA A 36 -8.67 -3.82 0.57
N GLN A 37 -7.93 -4.44 1.49
CA GLN A 37 -6.86 -5.37 1.15
C GLN A 37 -7.41 -6.54 0.31
N MET A 38 -8.44 -7.22 0.81
CA MET A 38 -9.02 -8.40 0.14
C MET A 38 -9.53 -8.10 -1.27
N GLU A 39 -10.27 -7.01 -1.44
CA GLU A 39 -10.86 -6.63 -2.73
C GLU A 39 -9.79 -6.17 -3.72
N ILE A 40 -8.76 -5.43 -3.28
CA ILE A 40 -7.64 -5.04 -4.14
C ILE A 40 -6.83 -6.29 -4.53
N GLU A 41 -6.55 -7.21 -3.60
CA GLU A 41 -5.88 -8.47 -3.90
C GLU A 41 -6.65 -9.30 -4.95
N ASP A 42 -7.98 -9.38 -4.83
CA ASP A 42 -8.81 -10.06 -5.82
C ASP A 42 -8.81 -9.34 -7.18
N ALA A 43 -8.86 -8.01 -7.19
CA ALA A 43 -8.76 -7.23 -8.43
C ALA A 43 -7.41 -7.45 -9.14
N LEU A 44 -6.30 -7.43 -8.38
CA LEU A 44 -4.98 -7.77 -8.90
C LEU A 44 -4.95 -9.19 -9.47
N ARG A 45 -5.57 -10.16 -8.79
CA ARG A 45 -5.66 -11.55 -9.25
C ARG A 45 -6.47 -11.69 -10.53
N ARG A 46 -7.65 -11.08 -10.61
CA ARG A 46 -8.52 -11.09 -11.81
C ARG A 46 -7.79 -10.52 -13.03
N LYS A 47 -6.92 -9.53 -12.82
CA LYS A 47 -6.07 -8.92 -13.87
C LYS A 47 -4.72 -9.61 -14.07
N ARG A 48 -4.49 -10.77 -13.43
CA ARG A 48 -3.23 -11.56 -13.50
C ARG A 48 -1.98 -10.79 -13.05
N MET A 49 -2.15 -9.80 -12.17
CA MET A 49 -1.08 -8.95 -11.66
C MET A 49 -0.48 -9.41 -10.33
N SER A 50 -0.98 -10.49 -9.73
CA SER A 50 -0.45 -11.05 -8.46
C SER A 50 1.00 -11.55 -8.53
N LYS A 51 1.61 -11.56 -9.72
CA LYS A 51 3.05 -11.83 -9.90
C LYS A 51 3.91 -10.56 -9.88
N LEU A 52 3.27 -9.39 -10.01
CA LEU A 52 3.90 -8.07 -10.06
C LEU A 52 3.73 -7.34 -8.74
N PHE A 53 2.50 -7.36 -8.20
CA PHE A 53 2.12 -6.62 -7.01
C PHE A 53 1.56 -7.53 -5.92
N MET A 54 1.75 -7.09 -4.68
CA MET A 54 1.08 -7.59 -3.47
C MET A 54 0.55 -6.42 -2.65
N VAL A 55 -0.42 -6.68 -1.79
CA VAL A 55 -1.07 -5.67 -0.96
C VAL A 55 -0.62 -5.87 0.48
N GLU A 56 -0.18 -4.79 1.11
CA GLU A 56 0.29 -4.79 2.49
C GLU A 56 -0.50 -3.76 3.29
N VAL A 57 -0.91 -4.15 4.49
CA VAL A 57 -1.55 -3.22 5.44
C VAL A 57 -0.46 -2.61 6.31
N VAL A 58 -0.32 -1.29 6.20
CA VAL A 58 0.74 -0.51 6.86
C VAL A 58 0.14 0.52 7.81
N PRO A 59 0.89 1.06 8.78
CA PRO A 59 0.45 2.20 9.59
C PRO A 59 0.11 3.42 8.73
N VAL A 60 -0.64 4.37 9.30
CA VAL A 60 -0.85 5.67 8.67
C VAL A 60 0.36 6.57 8.95
N PRO A 61 0.93 7.26 7.93
CA PRO A 61 1.96 8.27 8.13
C PRO A 61 1.52 9.33 9.15
N PRO A 62 2.41 9.83 10.03
CA PRO A 62 2.08 10.87 11.00
C PRO A 62 1.42 12.12 10.37
N SER A 63 1.88 12.51 9.18
CA SER A 63 1.34 13.65 8.41
C SER A 63 -0.12 13.47 7.98
N GLU A 64 -0.62 12.23 7.90
CA GLU A 64 -1.97 11.93 7.42
C GLU A 64 -2.92 11.49 8.55
N GLN A 65 -2.45 11.36 9.80
CA GLN A 65 -3.27 10.84 10.91
C GLN A 65 -4.60 11.61 11.09
N VAL A 66 -4.61 12.92 10.85
CA VAL A 66 -5.79 13.78 10.98
C VAL A 66 -6.93 13.32 10.05
N GLU A 67 -6.60 12.85 8.83
CA GLU A 67 -7.59 12.40 7.84
C GLU A 67 -8.11 10.97 8.12
N TYR A 68 -7.35 10.19 8.89
CA TYR A 68 -7.67 8.81 9.21
C TYR A 68 -8.43 8.66 10.54
N GLY A 69 -8.46 9.70 11.38
CA GLY A 69 -9.16 9.68 12.67
C GLY A 69 -8.66 8.53 13.55
N ASN A 70 -9.56 7.63 13.96
CA ASN A 70 -9.20 6.45 14.78
C ASN A 70 -8.62 5.27 13.98
N ILE A 71 -8.49 5.39 12.65
CA ILE A 71 -7.95 4.32 11.81
C ILE A 71 -6.42 4.40 11.83
N ALA A 72 -5.76 3.43 12.46
CA ALA A 72 -4.30 3.38 12.57
C ALA A 72 -3.60 2.69 11.38
N LYS A 73 -4.35 2.31 10.33
CA LYS A 73 -3.84 1.48 9.22
C LYS A 73 -4.37 1.92 7.86
N THR A 74 -3.54 1.71 6.84
CA THR A 74 -3.82 1.99 5.44
C THR A 74 -3.19 0.93 4.54
N ILE A 75 -3.18 1.14 3.23
CA ILE A 75 -2.75 0.15 2.23
C ILE A 75 -1.50 0.64 1.48
N MET A 76 -0.58 -0.29 1.27
CA MET A 76 0.55 -0.12 0.37
C MET A 76 0.55 -1.25 -0.66
N ILE A 77 0.73 -0.89 -1.94
CA ILE A 77 0.91 -1.86 -3.03
C ILE A 77 2.40 -2.02 -3.28
N THR A 78 2.97 -3.14 -2.86
CA THR A 78 4.40 -3.41 -3.00
C THR A 78 4.64 -4.34 -4.18
N ARG A 79 5.86 -4.37 -4.72
CA ARG A 79 6.20 -5.39 -5.72
C ARG A 79 6.33 -6.75 -5.06
N VAL A 80 6.01 -7.82 -5.78
CA VAL A 80 6.30 -9.18 -5.32
C VAL A 80 7.81 -9.42 -5.33
N ILE A 81 8.38 -9.82 -4.19
CA ILE A 81 9.79 -10.20 -4.08
C ILE A 81 9.89 -11.67 -3.72
N ARG A 82 10.65 -12.43 -4.53
CA ARG A 82 10.85 -13.87 -4.35
C ARG A 82 11.81 -14.26 -3.22
N LYS A 83 12.50 -13.28 -2.60
CA LYS A 83 13.48 -13.49 -1.53
C LYS A 83 13.12 -12.64 -0.30
N ARG A 84 13.33 -13.23 0.87
CA ARG A 84 12.94 -12.76 2.22
C ARG A 84 13.06 -11.25 2.44
N HIS A 85 12.12 -10.73 3.23
CA HIS A 85 12.00 -9.37 3.76
C HIS A 85 13.37 -8.70 3.96
N GLY A 86 13.71 -7.83 3.02
CA GLY A 86 14.92 -7.05 2.99
C GLY A 86 14.64 -5.84 2.10
N TYR A 87 15.16 -4.69 2.53
CA TYR A 87 15.07 -3.37 1.91
C TYR A 87 14.69 -3.38 0.41
N ILE A 88 13.54 -2.78 0.10
CA ILE A 88 12.99 -2.71 -1.25
C ILE A 88 13.23 -1.30 -1.80
N ALA A 89 14.47 -0.95 -2.18
CA ALA A 89 14.67 0.29 -2.93
C ALA A 89 13.80 0.28 -4.21
N GLN A 90 13.33 1.47 -4.59
CA GLN A 90 12.85 1.66 -5.95
C GLN A 90 13.99 1.29 -6.91
N ARG A 91 13.70 0.42 -7.86
CA ARG A 91 14.66 -0.10 -8.82
C ARG A 91 14.59 0.74 -10.08
N PRO A 92 15.67 1.47 -10.45
CA PRO A 92 15.67 2.29 -11.65
C PRO A 92 15.62 1.45 -12.94
N ASP A 93 15.82 0.14 -12.87
CA ASP A 93 15.67 -0.81 -13.97
C ASP A 93 14.31 -1.55 -13.98
N SER A 94 13.49 -1.37 -12.93
CA SER A 94 12.20 -2.05 -12.80
C SER A 94 11.09 -1.25 -13.48
N LEU A 95 10.54 -1.81 -14.55
CA LEU A 95 9.36 -1.25 -15.22
C LEU A 95 8.17 -1.13 -14.25
N VAL A 96 8.01 -2.09 -13.34
CA VAL A 96 6.94 -2.11 -12.32
C VAL A 96 7.07 -0.93 -11.36
N ASP A 97 8.29 -0.56 -11.01
CA ASP A 97 8.55 0.54 -10.09
C ASP A 97 8.38 1.91 -10.76
N LYS A 98 8.68 2.00 -12.06
CA LYS A 98 8.55 3.23 -12.85
C LYS A 98 7.11 3.49 -13.30
N MET A 99 6.44 2.45 -13.77
CA MET A 99 5.10 2.55 -14.36
C MET A 99 4.01 2.06 -13.41
N GLY A 100 4.32 1.71 -12.16
CA GLY A 100 3.37 1.04 -11.28
C GLY A 100 2.11 1.86 -11.01
N GLN A 101 2.21 3.19 -10.88
CA GLN A 101 1.05 4.07 -10.76
C GLN A 101 0.13 3.97 -11.99
N GLU A 102 0.72 4.05 -13.20
CA GLU A 102 -0.02 3.94 -14.46
C GLU A 102 -0.62 2.54 -14.63
N ILE A 103 0.13 1.48 -14.31
CA ILE A 103 -0.35 0.10 -14.39
C ILE A 103 -1.54 -0.11 -13.44
N LEU A 104 -1.44 0.30 -12.18
CA LEU A 104 -2.50 0.12 -11.18
C LEU A 104 -3.76 0.91 -11.57
N ARG A 105 -3.59 2.16 -12.01
CA ARG A 105 -4.69 2.99 -12.51
C ARG A 105 -5.35 2.36 -13.74
N ASN A 106 -4.58 1.97 -14.75
CA ASN A 106 -5.14 1.47 -16.02
C ASN A 106 -5.74 0.07 -15.90
N GLN A 107 -5.19 -0.79 -15.04
CA GLN A 107 -5.61 -2.19 -14.96
C GLN A 107 -6.75 -2.42 -13.98
N ILE A 108 -6.74 -1.74 -12.82
CA ILE A 108 -7.75 -1.91 -11.77
C ILE A 108 -8.45 -0.61 -11.38
N GLY A 109 -8.07 0.55 -11.92
CA GLY A 109 -8.69 1.84 -11.57
C GLY A 109 -8.25 2.40 -10.22
N LEU A 110 -7.22 1.82 -9.59
CA LEU A 110 -6.75 2.24 -8.26
C LEU A 110 -5.74 3.38 -8.38
N GLU A 111 -6.06 4.53 -7.79
CA GLU A 111 -5.12 5.64 -7.66
C GLU A 111 -4.18 5.40 -6.49
N VAL A 112 -2.89 5.61 -6.73
CA VAL A 112 -1.82 5.41 -5.74
C VAL A 112 -0.81 6.55 -5.86
N GLU A 113 -0.21 6.91 -4.74
CA GLU A 113 0.84 7.91 -4.70
C GLU A 113 2.19 7.35 -5.15
N GLU A 114 3.19 8.22 -5.17
CA GLU A 114 4.55 7.88 -5.51
C GLU A 114 5.12 6.79 -4.57
N TRP A 115 6.25 6.23 -4.99
CA TRP A 115 6.93 5.18 -4.26
C TRP A 115 7.37 5.68 -2.87
N ARG A 116 6.77 5.11 -1.81
CA ARG A 116 7.15 5.39 -0.42
C ARG A 116 7.94 4.23 0.16
N THR A 117 8.76 4.52 1.17
CA THR A 117 9.54 3.52 1.91
C THR A 117 9.23 3.63 3.41
N MET A 118 9.05 2.49 4.06
CA MET A 118 8.75 2.40 5.49
C MET A 118 9.84 1.60 6.21
N TRP A 119 10.25 2.07 7.40
CA TRP A 119 11.40 1.54 8.12
C TRP A 119 11.02 0.64 9.29
N TYR A 120 11.69 -0.51 9.40
CA TYR A 120 11.49 -1.54 10.41
C TYR A 120 12.07 -1.14 11.76
N ASN A 121 11.26 -1.18 12.81
CA ASN A 121 11.77 -1.28 14.17
C ASN A 121 12.11 -2.76 14.45
N LYS A 122 13.41 -3.05 14.54
CA LYS A 122 13.94 -4.40 14.79
C LYS A 122 13.61 -4.97 16.17
N ASP A 123 13.21 -4.12 17.09
CA ASP A 123 12.93 -4.49 18.47
C ASP A 123 11.43 -4.77 18.69
N SER A 124 10.59 -4.58 17.66
CA SER A 124 9.16 -4.85 17.72
C SER A 124 8.83 -6.27 17.26
N TYR A 125 7.90 -6.93 17.96
CA TYR A 125 7.50 -8.34 17.74
C TYR A 125 6.13 -8.51 17.08
N LYS A 126 5.36 -7.43 16.88
CA LYS A 126 4.00 -7.47 16.32
C LYS A 126 3.93 -6.73 14.98
N PRO A 127 3.60 -7.40 13.86
CA PRO A 127 3.39 -6.73 12.57
C PRO A 127 2.39 -5.55 12.69
N PRO A 128 2.68 -4.38 12.07
CA PRO A 128 3.75 -4.09 11.11
C PRO A 128 5.09 -3.72 11.75
N TYR A 129 5.31 -4.11 13.01
CA TYR A 129 6.56 -3.97 13.76
C TYR A 129 6.99 -2.53 14.00
N GLU A 130 6.04 -1.69 14.43
CA GLU A 130 6.26 -0.25 14.68
C GLU A 130 6.96 0.45 13.51
N ALA A 131 6.65 0.03 12.29
CA ALA A 131 7.31 0.59 11.13
C ALA A 131 6.82 2.03 10.87
N GLU A 132 7.76 2.93 10.58
CA GLU A 132 7.49 4.36 10.41
C GLU A 132 7.86 4.83 9.00
N PHE A 133 7.07 5.77 8.48
CA PHE A 133 7.43 6.52 7.28
C PHE A 133 8.56 7.49 7.66
N LEU A 134 9.74 7.29 7.09
CA LEU A 134 10.82 8.27 7.23
C LEU A 134 10.74 9.21 6.03
N GLU A 135 10.64 10.51 6.30
CA GLU A 135 11.00 11.51 5.30
C GLU A 135 12.52 11.42 5.08
N PRO A 136 13.01 11.55 3.83
CA PRO A 136 14.44 11.70 3.61
C PRO A 136 14.91 12.92 4.41
N ARG A 137 15.88 12.73 5.29
CA ARG A 137 16.57 13.87 5.90
C ARG A 137 17.30 14.58 4.77
N ASP A 138 17.00 15.84 4.54
CA ASP A 138 17.89 16.71 3.79
C ASP A 138 19.22 16.72 4.56
N GLU A 139 20.21 15.98 4.05
CA GLU A 139 21.59 16.15 4.47
C GLU A 139 22.02 17.53 3.96
N GLY A 140 21.90 18.52 4.85
CA GLY A 140 22.50 19.85 4.67
C GLY A 140 24.00 19.85 4.91
#